data_AF-A0A8S4G3Z0-F1
#
_entry.id   AF-A0A8S4G3Z0-F1
#
_cell.length_a   1.000
_cell.length_b   1.000
_cell.length_c   1.000
_cell.angle_alpha   90.00
_cell.angle_beta   90.00
_cell.angle_gamma   90.00
#
_symmetry.space_group_name_H-M   'P 1'
#
loop_
_entity.id
_entity.type
_entity.pdbx_description
1 polymer ?
#
loop_
_entity_poly.entity_id
_entity_poly.type
_entity_poly.pdbx_seq_one_letter_code
_entity_poly.pdbx_strand_id
1 'polypeptide(L)'
;MGAGKVSFVIVQLFAFFTWHAIAQEYVRMGSNTNAAEAMQFLREYDREASGMCYRVTMSQWRFVTNITEYNRRRMLEELALNSKFERLSWRKAAAYDATRVSDVQSRRQLVKIVQGSRAALPEDKFNEIQQIITEMKEIYNAAKICPYGQKPYDSHLQRDSPFYPQSRQEPYDQTRSHSQDIYQPFGPGFPHETPENSNYCDMQLDPEISRILAHSRIESELVYVWKSFREQTGPKMKNRFMRYVQLANQAAVSTGYSDAGDQMRASYEDPSFRASLEEIYNQVAPLYKQLFTYVRRKLIQRYGERVVRPDGPIPAHLLGNMWAQNWKSIMDLVMPFPQAPNIDVTSEMLRQGFTPLRMFQMAEEFYTSMGMKPAPPEFWRGSMLARPAERSVQCTASAWDFCNRIDYR
;
A
#
# COMPACT_ATOMS: atom_id res chain seq x y z
N MET A 1 -40.81 59.05 -13.82
CA MET A 1 -40.58 58.67 -12.41
C MET A 1 -41.48 57.49 -12.13
N GLY A 2 -41.07 56.32 -11.69
CA GLY A 2 -39.82 55.80 -11.20
C GLY A 2 -40.10 54.38 -10.68
N ALA A 3 -39.03 53.62 -10.42
CA ALA A 3 -39.00 52.34 -9.72
C ALA A 3 -39.66 51.13 -10.41
N GLY A 4 -38.84 50.19 -10.88
CA GLY A 4 -39.39 48.88 -11.26
C GLY A 4 -38.44 47.85 -11.90
N LYS A 5 -37.12 48.08 -12.03
CA LYS A 5 -36.20 47.08 -12.63
C LYS A 5 -34.77 47.08 -12.08
N VAL A 6 -34.57 47.36 -10.78
CA VAL A 6 -33.20 47.35 -10.18
C VAL A 6 -32.98 46.20 -9.17
N SER A 7 -34.01 45.51 -8.70
CA SER A 7 -33.84 44.52 -7.62
C SER A 7 -33.39 43.11 -8.03
N PHE A 8 -33.48 42.71 -9.31
CA PHE A 8 -33.12 41.32 -9.69
C PHE A 8 -31.63 41.14 -10.05
N VAL A 9 -30.99 42.18 -10.58
CA VAL A 9 -29.55 42.14 -10.94
C VAL A 9 -28.66 42.24 -9.70
N ILE A 10 -29.10 42.97 -8.66
CA ILE A 10 -28.35 43.10 -7.41
C ILE A 10 -28.37 41.80 -6.61
N VAL A 11 -29.47 41.04 -6.59
CA VAL A 11 -29.53 39.76 -5.84
C VAL A 11 -28.68 38.66 -6.50
N GLN A 12 -28.60 38.62 -7.84
CA GLN A 12 -27.68 37.70 -8.52
C GLN A 12 -26.21 38.13 -8.38
N LEU A 13 -25.91 39.42 -8.41
CA LEU A 13 -24.55 39.90 -8.14
C LEU A 13 -24.13 39.64 -6.69
N PHE A 14 -25.02 39.81 -5.70
CA PHE A 14 -24.73 39.42 -4.32
C PHE A 14 -24.56 37.91 -4.18
N ALA A 15 -25.36 37.08 -4.86
CA ALA A 15 -25.18 35.63 -4.87
C ALA A 15 -23.85 35.20 -5.51
N PHE A 16 -23.43 35.86 -6.61
CA PHE A 16 -22.14 35.62 -7.26
C PHE A 16 -20.94 36.14 -6.44
N PHE A 17 -21.09 37.27 -5.76
CA PHE A 17 -20.08 37.81 -4.84
C PHE A 17 -20.01 37.00 -3.55
N THR A 18 -21.12 36.45 -3.03
CA THR A 18 -21.08 35.52 -1.90
C THR A 18 -20.51 34.17 -2.32
N TRP A 19 -20.75 33.68 -3.54
CA TRP A 19 -20.13 32.43 -4.02
C TRP A 19 -18.63 32.58 -4.26
N HIS A 20 -18.17 33.74 -4.76
CA HIS A 20 -16.74 34.04 -4.82
C HIS A 20 -16.13 34.36 -3.44
N ALA A 21 -16.91 34.88 -2.48
CA ALA A 21 -16.47 35.09 -1.11
C ALA A 21 -16.40 33.79 -0.30
N ILE A 22 -17.19 32.77 -0.65
CA ILE A 22 -17.14 31.43 -0.02
C ILE A 22 -15.82 30.70 -0.39
N ALA A 23 -15.08 31.15 -1.39
CA ALA A 23 -13.78 30.58 -1.77
C ALA A 23 -12.56 31.17 -1.01
N GLN A 24 -12.73 32.07 -0.04
CA GLN A 24 -11.62 32.74 0.65
C GLN A 24 -11.67 32.77 2.19
N GLU A 25 -12.65 32.15 2.82
CA GLU A 25 -12.76 32.13 4.30
C GLU A 25 -12.18 30.86 4.96
N TYR A 26 -11.36 30.10 4.23
CA TYR A 26 -10.75 28.89 4.74
C TYR A 26 -9.35 29.18 5.26
N VAL A 27 -9.28 29.32 6.59
CA VAL A 27 -8.11 29.43 7.49
C VAL A 27 -7.93 30.86 8.03
N ARG A 28 -8.18 31.03 9.34
CA ARG A 28 -7.56 32.11 10.14
C ARG A 28 -6.06 31.82 10.21
N MET A 29 -5.37 32.12 9.13
CA MET A 29 -3.93 32.25 9.13
C MET A 29 -3.59 33.48 10.00
N GLY A 30 -2.41 33.48 10.60
CA GLY A 30 -2.03 34.49 11.57
C GLY A 30 -2.05 35.90 10.98
N SER A 31 -1.86 36.90 11.82
CA SER A 31 -1.96 38.31 11.41
C SER A 31 -0.65 38.90 10.91
N ASN A 32 0.43 38.12 10.78
CA ASN A 32 1.71 38.67 10.31
C ASN A 32 1.62 38.95 8.81
N THR A 33 1.60 40.22 8.44
CA THR A 33 1.49 40.70 7.06
C THR A 33 2.85 40.93 6.37
N ASN A 34 3.97 40.58 7.02
CA ASN A 34 5.30 40.77 6.46
C ASN A 34 5.59 39.74 5.36
N ALA A 35 5.28 40.10 4.11
CA ALA A 35 5.50 39.24 2.95
C ALA A 35 6.99 38.90 2.70
N ALA A 36 7.92 39.79 3.07
CA ALA A 36 9.36 39.55 2.87
C ALA A 36 9.87 38.44 3.80
N GLU A 37 9.48 38.46 5.07
CA GLU A 37 9.76 37.39 6.04
C GLU A 37 9.11 36.07 5.62
N ALA A 38 7.86 36.10 5.14
CA ALA A 38 7.18 34.91 4.65
C ALA A 38 7.93 34.27 3.47
N MET A 39 8.38 35.08 2.50
CA MET A 39 9.20 34.59 1.38
C MET A 39 10.57 34.07 1.83
N GLN A 40 11.20 34.68 2.83
CA GLN A 40 12.45 34.17 3.40
C GLN A 40 12.23 32.81 4.08
N PHE A 41 11.19 32.70 4.90
CA PHE A 41 10.81 31.44 5.53
C PHE A 41 10.58 30.34 4.50
N LEU A 42 9.89 30.60 3.40
CA LEU A 42 9.64 29.60 2.36
C LEU A 42 10.94 29.09 1.71
N ARG A 43 11.92 29.97 1.47
CA ARG A 43 13.23 29.57 0.92
C ARG A 43 14.02 28.72 1.91
N GLU A 44 14.00 29.09 3.18
CA GLU A 44 14.63 28.30 4.25
C GLU A 44 13.93 26.93 4.40
N TYR A 45 12.60 26.93 4.39
CA TYR A 45 11.78 25.73 4.44
C TYR A 45 12.05 24.79 3.28
N ASP A 46 12.13 25.26 2.03
CA ASP A 46 12.43 24.41 0.86
C ASP A 46 13.76 23.66 1.04
N ARG A 47 14.80 24.36 1.52
CA ARG A 47 16.12 23.77 1.78
C ARG A 47 16.08 22.77 2.93
N GLU A 48 15.49 23.14 4.06
CA GLU A 48 15.43 22.29 5.26
C GLU A 48 14.52 21.07 5.06
N ALA A 49 13.36 21.25 4.44
CA ALA A 49 12.41 20.20 4.14
C ALA A 49 12.97 19.20 3.13
N SER A 50 13.70 19.65 2.11
CA SER A 50 14.41 18.75 1.18
C SER A 50 15.44 17.88 1.93
N GLY A 51 16.21 18.48 2.84
CA GLY A 51 17.16 17.76 3.69
C GLY A 51 16.48 16.76 4.64
N MET A 52 15.35 17.14 5.25
CA MET A 52 14.57 16.27 6.12
C MET A 52 13.94 15.11 5.33
N CYS A 53 13.33 15.38 4.17
CA CYS A 53 12.78 14.36 3.30
C CYS A 53 13.86 13.35 2.87
N TYR A 54 15.03 13.82 2.45
CA TYR A 54 16.15 12.92 2.10
C TYR A 54 16.53 12.00 3.27
N ARG A 55 16.65 12.54 4.49
CA ARG A 55 17.00 11.76 5.69
C ARG A 55 15.97 10.67 5.98
N VAL A 56 14.70 11.04 6.02
CA VAL A 56 13.60 10.11 6.27
C VAL A 56 13.54 9.05 5.18
N THR A 57 13.52 9.46 3.92
CA THR A 57 13.42 8.57 2.75
C THR A 57 14.59 7.60 2.70
N MET A 58 15.81 8.07 2.98
CA MET A 58 16.99 7.21 3.08
C MET A 58 16.89 6.18 4.21
N SER A 59 16.37 6.57 5.38
CA SER A 59 16.17 5.64 6.49
C SER A 59 15.12 4.58 6.18
N GLN A 60 14.03 4.97 5.51
CA GLN A 60 12.99 4.06 5.05
C GLN A 60 13.54 3.12 3.97
N TRP A 61 14.25 3.63 2.98
CA TRP A 61 14.91 2.83 1.93
C TRP A 61 15.84 1.77 2.53
N ARG A 62 16.67 2.15 3.52
CA ARG A 62 17.54 1.20 4.23
C ARG A 62 16.77 0.11 4.96
N PHE A 63 15.63 0.45 5.57
CA PHE A 63 14.79 -0.54 6.24
C PHE A 63 14.09 -1.47 5.26
N VAL A 64 13.43 -0.95 4.23
CA VAL A 64 12.67 -1.78 3.28
C VAL A 64 13.58 -2.65 2.41
N THR A 65 14.82 -2.21 2.15
CA THR A 65 15.80 -3.05 1.44
C THR A 65 16.61 -3.93 2.39
N ASN A 66 16.61 -3.70 3.70
CA ASN A 66 17.30 -4.55 4.67
C ASN A 66 16.53 -4.56 6.00
N ILE A 67 15.58 -5.47 6.11
CA ILE A 67 14.65 -5.54 7.23
C ILE A 67 15.39 -6.11 8.45
N THR A 68 15.75 -5.22 9.37
CA THR A 68 16.37 -5.55 10.67
C THR A 68 15.78 -4.65 11.75
N GLU A 69 15.81 -5.10 13.01
CA GLU A 69 15.39 -4.28 14.16
C GLU A 69 16.23 -2.99 14.30
N TYR A 70 17.51 -3.04 13.93
CA TYR A 70 18.37 -1.87 13.88
C TYR A 70 17.85 -0.82 12.88
N ASN A 71 17.63 -1.22 11.62
CA ASN A 71 17.14 -0.30 10.59
C ASN A 71 15.72 0.19 10.89
N ARG A 72 14.88 -0.66 11.48
CA ARG A 72 13.54 -0.30 11.96
C ARG A 72 13.61 0.83 12.99
N ARG A 73 14.45 0.68 14.02
CA ARG A 73 14.63 1.69 15.06
C ARG A 73 15.12 3.02 14.47
N ARG A 74 16.14 2.97 13.61
CA ARG A 74 16.68 4.16 12.92
C ARG A 74 15.61 4.87 12.09
N MET A 75 14.80 4.13 11.34
CA MET A 75 13.70 4.69 10.56
C MET A 75 12.67 5.38 11.45
N LEU A 76 12.29 4.77 12.58
CA LEU A 76 11.34 5.35 13.53
C LEU A 76 11.89 6.62 14.20
N GLU A 77 13.19 6.67 14.52
CA GLU A 77 13.86 7.86 15.03
C GLU A 77 13.79 9.04 14.04
N GLU A 78 14.09 8.80 12.76
CA GLU A 78 14.03 9.84 11.71
C GLU A 78 12.58 10.29 11.45
N LEU A 79 11.60 9.37 11.48
CA LEU A 79 10.18 9.72 11.40
C LEU A 79 9.73 10.61 12.56
N ALA A 80 10.21 10.34 13.78
CA ALA A 80 9.91 11.16 14.95
C ALA A 80 10.53 12.57 14.84
N LEU A 81 11.74 12.69 14.28
CA LEU A 81 12.36 13.99 13.99
C LEU A 81 11.57 14.77 12.93
N ASN A 82 11.13 14.10 11.85
CA ASN A 82 10.32 14.74 10.83
C ASN A 82 8.99 15.28 11.37
N SER A 83 8.32 14.50 12.24
CA SER A 83 7.09 14.97 12.90
C SER A 83 7.30 16.26 13.72
N LYS A 84 8.45 16.39 14.41
CA LYS A 84 8.82 17.63 15.10
C LYS A 84 9.08 18.78 14.12
N PHE A 85 9.79 18.51 13.02
CA PHE A 85 10.05 19.50 11.96
C PHE A 85 8.75 20.00 11.33
N GLU A 86 7.81 19.11 10.99
CA GLU A 86 6.49 19.45 10.46
C GLU A 86 5.73 20.37 11.42
N ARG A 87 5.75 20.07 12.71
CA ARG A 87 5.07 20.88 13.74
C ARG A 87 5.68 22.29 13.85
N LEU A 88 7.00 22.40 13.86
CA LEU A 88 7.68 23.70 13.92
C LEU A 88 7.44 24.53 12.65
N SER A 89 7.52 23.88 11.50
CA SER A 89 7.28 24.50 10.20
C SER A 89 5.84 24.98 10.08
N TRP A 90 4.88 24.17 10.52
CA TRP A 90 3.47 24.55 10.58
C TRP A 90 3.25 25.76 11.48
N ARG A 91 3.83 25.81 12.69
CA ARG A 91 3.70 26.95 13.61
C ARG A 91 4.21 28.26 12.98
N LYS A 92 5.35 28.20 12.29
CA LYS A 92 5.91 29.36 11.57
C LYS A 92 5.00 29.78 10.40
N ALA A 93 4.60 28.83 9.55
CA ALA A 93 3.76 29.10 8.40
C ALA A 93 2.39 29.67 8.80
N ALA A 94 1.77 29.10 9.83
CA ALA A 94 0.46 29.51 10.33
C ALA A 94 0.44 30.91 10.98
N ALA A 95 1.60 31.51 11.26
CA ALA A 95 1.69 32.86 11.81
C ALA A 95 1.48 33.97 10.75
N TYR A 96 1.70 33.66 9.47
CA TYR A 96 1.60 34.61 8.37
C TYR A 96 0.18 34.70 7.80
N ASP A 97 -0.23 35.91 7.42
CA ASP A 97 -1.45 36.16 6.65
C ASP A 97 -1.17 35.90 5.16
N ALA A 98 -1.53 34.71 4.67
CA ALA A 98 -1.28 34.37 3.28
C ALA A 98 -2.08 35.21 2.27
N THR A 99 -3.16 35.90 2.68
CA THR A 99 -3.92 36.78 1.78
C THR A 99 -3.13 38.03 1.37
N ARG A 100 -2.16 38.42 2.19
CA ARG A 100 -1.29 39.58 1.97
C ARG A 100 -0.05 39.24 1.13
N VAL A 101 0.20 37.97 0.85
CA VAL A 101 1.27 37.54 -0.04
C VAL A 101 0.78 37.67 -1.48
N SER A 102 1.38 38.63 -2.20
CA SER A 102 1.03 38.96 -3.59
C SER A 102 1.42 37.84 -4.56
N ASP A 103 2.58 37.23 -4.35
CA ASP A 103 3.05 36.11 -5.17
C ASP A 103 2.18 34.87 -4.98
N VAL A 104 1.56 34.43 -6.07
CA VAL A 104 0.59 33.31 -6.07
C VAL A 104 1.27 32.01 -5.68
N GLN A 105 2.51 31.78 -6.11
CA GLN A 105 3.25 30.54 -5.80
C GLN A 105 3.60 30.47 -4.32
N SER A 106 4.15 31.54 -3.76
CA SER A 106 4.47 31.64 -2.33
C SER A 106 3.22 31.49 -1.47
N ARG A 107 2.11 32.14 -1.86
CA ARG A 107 0.82 31.96 -1.20
C ARG A 107 0.37 30.50 -1.20
N ARG A 108 0.44 29.84 -2.37
CA ARG A 108 0.09 28.42 -2.51
C ARG A 108 0.97 27.51 -1.64
N GLN A 109 2.27 27.78 -1.55
CA GLN A 109 3.19 27.04 -0.70
C GLN A 109 2.85 27.18 0.79
N LEU A 110 2.61 28.40 1.28
CA LEU A 110 2.20 28.64 2.67
C LEU A 110 0.90 27.91 3.02
N VAL A 111 -0.12 28.08 2.17
CA VAL A 111 -1.42 27.41 2.32
C VAL A 111 -1.23 25.90 2.40
N LYS A 112 -0.39 25.32 1.53
CA LYS A 112 -0.11 23.87 1.51
C LYS A 112 0.55 23.38 2.80
N ILE A 113 1.49 24.12 3.37
CA ILE A 113 2.15 23.77 4.65
C ILE A 113 1.13 23.76 5.80
N VAL A 114 0.22 24.74 5.83
CA VAL A 114 -0.75 24.91 6.92
C VAL A 114 -1.91 23.92 6.81
N GLN A 115 -2.54 23.84 5.64
CA GLN A 115 -3.76 23.06 5.41
C GLN A 115 -3.49 21.56 5.23
N GLY A 116 -2.31 21.17 4.78
CA GLY A 116 -1.96 19.76 4.58
C GLY A 116 -1.58 19.01 5.86
N SER A 117 -1.47 19.71 7.00
CA SER A 117 -0.86 19.14 8.21
C SER A 117 -1.87 18.87 9.32
N ARG A 118 -1.65 17.75 10.03
CA ARG A 118 -2.32 17.45 11.31
C ARG A 118 -1.69 18.18 12.49
N ALA A 119 -0.61 18.92 12.23
CA ALA A 119 0.07 19.75 13.19
C ALA A 119 -0.76 20.96 13.65
N ALA A 120 -2.04 21.08 13.29
CA ALA A 120 -2.94 22.04 13.91
C ALA A 120 -3.50 21.56 15.27
N LEU A 121 -3.33 20.28 15.63
CA LEU A 121 -3.79 19.75 16.91
C LEU A 121 -3.00 20.33 18.11
N PRO A 122 -3.60 20.37 19.31
CA PRO A 122 -2.85 20.50 20.57
C PRO A 122 -1.73 19.46 20.69
N GLU A 123 -0.68 19.75 21.45
CA GLU A 123 0.53 18.92 21.49
C GLU A 123 0.30 17.50 22.01
N ASP A 124 -0.51 17.35 23.06
CA ASP A 124 -0.97 16.06 23.60
C ASP A 124 -1.69 15.23 22.52
N LYS A 125 -2.64 15.85 21.81
CA LYS A 125 -3.42 15.20 20.75
C LYS A 125 -2.60 14.89 19.51
N PHE A 126 -1.64 15.75 19.18
CA PHE A 126 -0.70 15.52 18.08
C PHE A 126 0.21 14.32 18.37
N ASN A 127 0.70 14.20 19.60
CA ASN A 127 1.49 13.04 20.00
C ASN A 127 0.63 11.76 20.02
N GLU A 128 -0.61 11.85 20.51
CA GLU A 128 -1.57 10.73 20.53
C GLU A 128 -1.86 10.19 19.13
N ILE A 129 -2.15 11.06 18.15
CA ILE A 129 -2.45 10.61 16.78
C ILE A 129 -1.23 9.94 16.13
N GLN A 130 -0.01 10.42 16.38
CA GLN A 130 1.23 9.81 15.86
C GLN A 130 1.47 8.43 16.46
N GLN A 131 1.22 8.28 17.77
CA GLN A 131 1.29 6.99 18.44
C GLN A 131 0.27 6.00 17.86
N ILE A 132 -1.00 6.42 17.73
CA ILE A 132 -2.06 5.56 17.17
C ILE A 132 -1.72 5.10 15.75
N ILE A 133 -1.19 5.97 14.89
CA ILE A 133 -0.76 5.61 13.54
C ILE A 133 0.35 4.55 13.58
N THR A 134 1.31 4.70 14.49
CA THR A 134 2.41 3.74 14.66
C THR A 134 1.87 2.39 15.12
N GLU A 135 1.02 2.36 16.15
CA GLU A 135 0.41 1.13 16.65
C GLU A 135 -0.43 0.41 15.57
N MET A 136 -1.21 1.16 14.78
CA MET A 136 -1.99 0.58 13.69
C MET A 136 -1.10 -0.07 12.62
N LYS A 137 0.02 0.57 12.25
CA LYS A 137 1.00 0.00 11.31
C LYS A 137 1.62 -1.28 11.86
N GLU A 138 1.97 -1.30 13.15
CA GLU A 138 2.55 -2.47 13.79
C GLU A 138 1.59 -3.64 13.88
N ILE A 139 0.32 -3.41 14.24
CA ILE A 139 -0.72 -4.44 14.27
C ILE A 139 -0.85 -5.12 12.90
N TYR A 140 -0.85 -4.33 11.83
CA TYR A 140 -1.00 -4.85 10.48
C TYR A 140 0.24 -5.64 10.02
N ASN A 141 1.44 -5.09 10.24
CA ASN A 141 2.70 -5.70 9.79
C ASN A 141 3.12 -6.92 10.62
N ALA A 142 2.73 -6.98 11.90
CA ALA A 142 3.05 -8.10 12.78
C ALA A 142 1.99 -9.22 12.75
N ALA A 143 0.93 -9.07 11.94
CA ALA A 143 -0.13 -10.05 11.87
C ALA A 143 0.37 -11.37 11.29
N LYS A 144 0.17 -12.44 12.06
CA LYS A 144 0.54 -13.81 11.70
C LYS A 144 -0.65 -14.74 11.90
N ILE A 145 -0.79 -15.72 11.02
CA ILE A 145 -1.80 -16.78 11.12
C ILE A 145 -1.15 -18.16 11.05
N CYS A 146 -1.85 -19.18 11.52
CA CYS A 146 -1.41 -20.57 11.38
C CYS A 146 -1.73 -21.12 9.98
N PRO A 147 -0.98 -22.12 9.49
CA PRO A 147 -1.34 -22.87 8.30
C PRO A 147 -2.74 -23.51 8.40
N TYR A 148 -3.44 -23.60 7.27
CA TYR A 148 -4.74 -24.27 7.20
C TYR A 148 -4.61 -25.76 7.60
N GLY A 149 -5.49 -26.24 8.47
CA GLY A 149 -5.48 -27.62 8.97
C GLY A 149 -4.60 -27.86 10.21
N GLN A 150 -3.80 -26.88 10.64
CA GLN A 150 -3.07 -26.94 11.92
C GLN A 150 -3.86 -26.20 13.02
N LYS A 151 -4.00 -26.82 14.20
CA LYS A 151 -4.49 -26.15 15.42
C LYS A 151 -3.31 -25.51 16.15
N PRO A 152 -3.49 -24.38 16.85
CA PRO A 152 -2.48 -23.86 17.77
C PRO A 152 -2.06 -24.96 18.73
N TYR A 153 -0.75 -25.12 18.96
CA TYR A 153 -0.24 -26.04 19.98
C TYR A 153 -0.82 -25.65 21.34
N ASP A 154 -1.62 -26.53 21.93
CA ASP A 154 -2.14 -26.41 23.29
C ASP A 154 -1.33 -27.36 24.19
N SER A 155 -0.57 -26.80 25.14
CA SER A 155 0.22 -27.57 26.10
C SER A 155 -0.63 -28.41 27.06
N HIS A 156 -1.96 -28.26 27.05
CA HIS A 156 -2.90 -28.96 27.94
C HIS A 156 -3.66 -30.11 27.27
N LEU A 157 -3.41 -30.41 25.99
CA LEU A 157 -4.04 -31.55 25.30
C LEU A 157 -3.03 -32.69 25.09
N GLN A 158 -3.23 -33.81 25.80
CA GLN A 158 -2.44 -35.03 25.61
C GLN A 158 -2.71 -35.64 24.22
N ARG A 159 -1.63 -36.03 23.52
CA ARG A 159 -1.70 -36.78 22.25
C ARG A 159 -1.95 -38.26 22.53
N ASP A 160 -3.10 -38.78 22.13
CA ASP A 160 -3.28 -40.22 21.95
C ASP A 160 -2.62 -40.65 20.62
N SER A 161 -1.70 -41.61 20.70
CA SER A 161 -0.93 -42.15 19.57
C SER A 161 -1.66 -43.35 18.95
N PRO A 162 -1.82 -43.44 17.61
CA PRO A 162 -2.34 -44.66 16.97
C PRO A 162 -1.25 -45.74 16.83
N PHE A 163 -1.54 -46.92 17.35
CA PHE A 163 -0.82 -48.19 17.14
C PHE A 163 -0.71 -48.56 15.66
N TYR A 164 0.47 -49.02 15.21
CA TYR A 164 0.65 -49.82 13.99
C TYR A 164 1.16 -51.23 14.37
N PRO A 165 0.59 -52.32 13.85
CA PRO A 165 1.08 -53.68 14.11
C PRO A 165 2.22 -54.06 13.15
N GLN A 166 3.31 -54.61 13.69
CA GLN A 166 4.47 -55.13 12.97
C GLN A 166 4.18 -56.48 12.28
N SER A 167 4.46 -56.59 10.97
CA SER A 167 4.55 -57.87 10.26
C SER A 167 6.01 -58.31 10.05
N ARG A 168 6.21 -59.62 10.18
CA ARG A 168 7.47 -60.39 10.33
C ARG A 168 8.47 -60.25 9.16
N GLN A 169 9.76 -60.32 9.50
CA GLN A 169 10.89 -60.53 8.59
C GLN A 169 11.16 -62.05 8.42
N GLU A 170 11.45 -62.46 7.19
CA GLU A 170 12.15 -63.71 6.81
C GLU A 170 13.16 -63.36 5.68
N PRO A 171 14.27 -64.10 5.52
CA PRO A 171 15.58 -63.51 5.22
C PRO A 171 16.02 -63.56 3.74
N TYR A 172 16.97 -62.66 3.43
CA TYR A 172 17.67 -62.47 2.16
C TYR A 172 18.57 -63.66 1.79
N ASP A 173 18.60 -64.03 0.51
CA ASP A 173 19.64 -64.89 -0.06
C ASP A 173 20.43 -64.14 -1.14
N GLN A 174 21.76 -64.19 -1.02
CA GLN A 174 22.74 -63.50 -1.86
C GLN A 174 23.26 -64.46 -2.91
N THR A 175 23.15 -64.12 -4.20
CA THR A 175 24.18 -64.53 -5.18
C THR A 175 24.55 -63.38 -6.11
N ARG A 176 25.84 -63.36 -6.38
CA ARG A 176 26.71 -62.27 -6.82
C ARG A 176 27.20 -62.57 -8.24
N SER A 177 27.38 -61.53 -9.06
CA SER A 177 28.48 -61.30 -10.03
C SER A 177 27.94 -60.66 -11.33
N HIS A 178 28.56 -59.68 -11.99
CA HIS A 178 30.00 -59.38 -12.08
C HIS A 178 30.25 -57.90 -12.50
N SER A 179 31.15 -57.25 -11.77
CA SER A 179 32.28 -56.39 -12.22
C SER A 179 32.03 -55.23 -13.22
N GLN A 180 32.06 -53.97 -12.78
CA GLN A 180 33.25 -53.07 -12.62
C GLN A 180 33.55 -52.27 -13.90
N ASP A 181 33.29 -50.95 -13.89
CA ASP A 181 34.37 -49.97 -13.72
C ASP A 181 33.89 -48.50 -13.68
N ILE A 182 34.31 -47.82 -12.60
CA ILE A 182 34.97 -46.50 -12.55
C ILE A 182 34.26 -45.30 -13.23
N TYR A 183 33.69 -44.40 -12.41
CA TYR A 183 34.04 -42.96 -12.35
C TYR A 183 33.20 -42.23 -11.27
N GLN A 184 33.87 -41.81 -10.20
CA GLN A 184 33.53 -40.67 -9.32
C GLN A 184 34.87 -40.17 -8.72
N PRO A 185 35.04 -38.91 -8.25
CA PRO A 185 34.03 -38.02 -7.65
C PRO A 185 34.18 -36.52 -8.02
N PHE A 186 33.26 -35.65 -7.55
CA PHE A 186 33.52 -34.38 -6.83
C PHE A 186 32.31 -33.41 -6.85
N GLY A 187 31.75 -33.12 -5.67
CA GLY A 187 31.13 -31.82 -5.33
C GLY A 187 29.60 -31.77 -5.17
N PRO A 188 29.08 -30.89 -4.30
CA PRO A 188 28.41 -31.34 -3.07
C PRO A 188 26.88 -31.26 -3.11
N GLY A 189 26.27 -32.11 -2.27
CA GLY A 189 24.84 -32.32 -2.14
C GLY A 189 24.05 -31.05 -1.83
N PHE A 190 22.98 -30.87 -2.60
CA PHE A 190 21.83 -30.13 -2.14
C PHE A 190 21.20 -30.90 -0.97
N PRO A 191 20.94 -30.28 0.19
CA PRO A 191 20.02 -30.86 1.13
C PRO A 191 18.68 -30.97 0.42
N HIS A 192 18.20 -32.20 0.21
CA HIS A 192 16.77 -32.41 0.10
C HIS A 192 16.18 -31.96 1.44
N GLU A 193 15.74 -30.70 1.52
CA GLU A 193 14.82 -30.27 2.56
C GLU A 193 13.54 -31.10 2.38
N THR A 194 13.48 -32.22 3.09
CA THR A 194 12.22 -32.78 3.57
C THR A 194 11.41 -31.64 4.17
N PRO A 195 10.09 -31.51 3.91
CA PRO A 195 9.28 -30.51 4.57
C PRO A 195 9.25 -30.85 6.05
N GLU A 196 10.16 -30.24 6.81
CA GLU A 196 10.05 -30.19 8.26
C GLU A 196 8.66 -29.65 8.56
N ASN A 197 7.97 -30.38 9.42
CA ASN A 197 6.63 -30.13 9.89
C ASN A 197 6.57 -28.73 10.53
N SER A 198 6.35 -27.68 9.73
CA SER A 198 6.33 -26.29 10.17
C SER A 198 5.02 -26.03 10.92
N ASN A 199 5.01 -26.44 12.17
CA ASN A 199 3.92 -26.25 13.13
C ASN A 199 3.89 -24.82 13.71
N TYR A 200 4.49 -23.85 13.03
CA TYR A 200 4.62 -22.48 13.53
C TYR A 200 3.58 -21.56 12.90
N CYS A 201 2.85 -20.85 13.75
CA CYS A 201 1.84 -19.88 13.35
C CYS A 201 2.49 -18.55 12.94
N ASP A 202 3.22 -18.56 11.83
CA ASP A 202 4.03 -17.42 11.41
C ASP A 202 3.77 -16.95 9.97
N MET A 203 2.75 -17.47 9.29
CA MET A 203 2.38 -17.00 7.95
C MET A 203 1.95 -15.53 7.99
N GLN A 204 2.61 -14.71 7.17
CA GLN A 204 2.35 -13.28 7.05
C GLN A 204 1.50 -12.99 5.81
N LEU A 205 1.00 -11.75 5.72
CA LEU A 205 0.21 -11.32 4.58
C LEU A 205 0.94 -11.56 3.25
N ASP A 206 2.20 -11.15 3.20
CA ASP A 206 3.08 -11.32 2.04
C ASP A 206 4.38 -12.01 2.46
N PRO A 207 4.83 -13.06 1.73
CA PRO A 207 4.20 -13.63 0.53
C PRO A 207 3.15 -14.73 0.80
N GLU A 208 3.09 -15.32 2.00
CA GLU A 208 2.41 -16.61 2.21
C GLU A 208 0.89 -16.55 1.97
N ILE A 209 0.19 -15.67 2.69
CA ILE A 209 -1.27 -15.56 2.61
C ILE A 209 -1.69 -15.09 1.22
N SER A 210 -1.02 -14.08 0.66
CA SER A 210 -1.24 -13.59 -0.70
C SER A 210 -1.06 -14.69 -1.75
N ARG A 211 -0.04 -15.54 -1.60
CA ARG A 211 0.18 -16.69 -2.50
C ARG A 211 -0.96 -17.70 -2.41
N ILE A 212 -1.41 -18.05 -1.20
CA ILE A 212 -2.54 -18.97 -1.00
C ILE A 212 -3.80 -18.43 -1.67
N LEU A 213 -4.14 -17.16 -1.40
CA LEU A 213 -5.33 -16.53 -2.00
C LEU A 213 -5.26 -16.46 -3.53
N ALA A 214 -4.07 -16.26 -4.10
CA ALA A 214 -3.90 -16.19 -5.55
C ALA A 214 -4.02 -17.57 -6.24
N HIS A 215 -3.49 -18.64 -5.64
CA HIS A 215 -3.32 -19.93 -6.31
C HIS A 215 -4.23 -21.05 -5.81
N SER A 216 -4.65 -21.02 -4.54
CA SER A 216 -5.54 -22.05 -4.01
C SER A 216 -6.90 -22.00 -4.68
N ARG A 217 -7.48 -23.18 -4.90
CA ARG A 217 -8.86 -23.36 -5.40
C ARG A 217 -9.69 -24.18 -4.41
N ILE A 218 -9.24 -24.28 -3.16
CA ILE A 218 -9.91 -24.98 -2.08
C ILE A 218 -10.67 -23.93 -1.25
N GLU A 219 -12.00 -23.95 -1.32
CA GLU A 219 -12.86 -22.96 -0.67
C GLU A 219 -12.57 -22.82 0.83
N SER A 220 -12.43 -23.96 1.52
CA SER A 220 -12.22 -24.01 2.97
C SER A 220 -10.87 -23.45 3.41
N GLU A 221 -9.84 -23.56 2.57
CA GLU A 221 -8.53 -22.94 2.81
C GLU A 221 -8.62 -21.42 2.58
N LEU A 222 -9.25 -20.99 1.48
CA LEU A 222 -9.43 -19.58 1.14
C LEU A 222 -10.22 -18.82 2.22
N VAL A 223 -11.33 -19.38 2.70
CA VAL A 223 -12.15 -18.75 3.75
C VAL A 223 -11.39 -18.70 5.07
N TYR A 224 -10.62 -19.73 5.40
CA TYR A 224 -9.82 -19.78 6.61
C TYR A 224 -8.77 -18.67 6.63
N VAL A 225 -7.95 -18.53 5.59
CA VAL A 225 -6.89 -17.50 5.57
C VAL A 225 -7.48 -16.09 5.54
N TRP A 226 -8.56 -15.89 4.77
CA TRP A 226 -9.27 -14.61 4.68
C TRP A 226 -9.85 -14.17 6.02
N LYS A 227 -10.45 -15.12 6.77
CA LYS A 227 -11.06 -14.89 8.07
C LYS A 227 -10.01 -14.70 9.16
N SER A 228 -9.04 -15.60 9.24
CA SER A 228 -7.99 -15.60 10.27
C SER A 228 -7.17 -14.30 10.23
N PHE A 229 -6.84 -13.81 9.04
CA PHE A 229 -6.13 -12.53 8.91
C PHE A 229 -6.97 -11.35 9.45
N ARG A 230 -8.28 -11.33 9.19
CA ARG A 230 -9.20 -10.30 9.69
C ARG A 230 -9.39 -10.39 11.20
N GLU A 231 -9.44 -11.59 11.76
CA GLU A 231 -9.54 -11.80 13.21
C GLU A 231 -8.27 -11.35 13.93
N GLN A 232 -7.10 -11.52 13.32
CA GLN A 232 -5.84 -11.09 13.92
C GLN A 232 -5.59 -9.59 13.86
N THR A 233 -6.20 -8.89 12.90
CA THR A 233 -5.99 -7.45 12.63
C THR A 233 -7.17 -6.59 13.07
N GLY A 234 -8.37 -6.89 12.57
CA GLY A 234 -9.58 -6.06 12.68
C GLY A 234 -9.95 -5.67 14.12
N PRO A 235 -10.10 -6.63 15.06
CA PRO A 235 -10.43 -6.34 16.46
C PRO A 235 -9.41 -5.39 17.13
N LYS A 236 -8.11 -5.57 16.88
CA LYS A 236 -7.03 -4.75 17.44
C LYS A 236 -7.02 -3.34 16.82
N MET A 237 -7.46 -3.22 15.57
CA MET A 237 -7.52 -1.97 14.80
C MET A 237 -8.73 -1.10 15.17
N LYS A 238 -9.89 -1.70 15.47
CA LYS A 238 -11.19 -1.01 15.57
C LYS A 238 -11.16 0.26 16.43
N ASN A 239 -10.78 0.13 17.71
CA ASN A 239 -10.83 1.27 18.65
C ASN A 239 -9.78 2.34 18.32
N ARG A 240 -8.60 1.92 17.84
CA ARG A 240 -7.53 2.81 17.38
C ARG A 240 -7.99 3.62 16.18
N PHE A 241 -8.61 2.97 15.20
CA PHE A 241 -9.13 3.63 14.01
C PHE A 241 -10.24 4.63 14.35
N MET A 242 -11.16 4.28 15.26
CA MET A 242 -12.18 5.22 15.74
C MET A 242 -11.56 6.46 16.39
N ARG A 243 -10.55 6.28 17.24
CA ARG A 243 -9.86 7.41 17.88
C ARG A 243 -9.06 8.24 16.87
N TYR A 244 -8.41 7.59 15.92
CA TYR A 244 -7.73 8.24 14.80
C TYR A 244 -8.68 9.14 14.01
N VAL A 245 -9.88 8.65 13.65
CA VAL A 245 -10.89 9.45 12.91
C VAL A 245 -11.29 10.69 13.73
N GLN A 246 -11.51 10.55 15.03
CA GLN A 246 -11.84 11.69 15.90
C GLN A 246 -10.75 12.77 15.89
N LEU A 247 -9.48 12.36 16.01
CA LEU A 247 -8.35 13.29 16.03
C LEU A 247 -8.09 13.89 14.65
N ALA A 248 -8.22 13.11 13.58
CA ALA A 248 -8.10 13.60 12.20
C ALA A 248 -9.16 14.64 11.87
N ASN A 249 -10.42 14.41 12.27
CA ASN A 249 -11.49 15.39 12.09
C ASN A 249 -11.25 16.66 12.90
N GLN A 250 -10.77 16.56 14.15
CA GLN A 250 -10.41 17.74 14.96
C GLN A 250 -9.31 18.57 14.28
N ALA A 251 -8.31 17.92 13.67
CA ALA A 251 -7.25 18.61 12.93
C ALA A 251 -7.77 19.28 11.64
N ALA A 252 -8.67 18.62 10.93
CA ALA A 252 -9.28 19.16 9.71
C ALA A 252 -10.14 20.39 10.03
N VAL A 253 -10.99 20.32 11.06
CA VAL A 253 -11.84 21.44 11.50
C VAL A 253 -11.00 22.62 11.99
N SER A 254 -9.89 22.39 12.70
CA SER A 254 -9.01 23.49 13.12
C SER A 254 -8.26 24.17 11.96
N THR A 255 -8.23 23.54 10.78
CA THR A 255 -7.67 24.10 9.54
C THR A 255 -8.75 24.54 8.55
N GLY A 256 -10.00 24.66 9.02
CA GLY A 256 -11.11 25.21 8.26
C GLY A 256 -11.94 24.18 7.46
N TYR A 257 -11.53 22.92 7.38
CA TYR A 257 -12.28 21.89 6.66
C TYR A 257 -13.47 21.36 7.46
N SER A 258 -14.46 20.78 6.77
CA SER A 258 -15.63 20.20 7.45
C SER A 258 -15.29 18.92 8.22
N ASP A 259 -14.43 18.08 7.64
CA ASP A 259 -13.93 16.83 8.20
C ASP A 259 -12.63 16.40 7.49
N ALA A 260 -12.01 15.30 7.94
CA ALA A 260 -10.78 14.80 7.34
C ALA A 260 -10.96 14.31 5.89
N GLY A 261 -12.17 13.91 5.49
CA GLY A 261 -12.48 13.54 4.11
C GLY A 261 -12.54 14.76 3.19
N ASP A 262 -13.07 15.86 3.69
CA ASP A 262 -13.08 17.17 3.02
C ASP A 262 -11.66 17.68 2.77
N GLN A 263 -10.82 17.64 3.81
CA GLN A 263 -9.38 17.94 3.71
C GLN A 263 -8.67 17.06 2.67
N MET A 264 -8.99 15.75 2.63
CA MET A 264 -8.38 14.84 1.66
C MET A 264 -8.79 15.18 0.22
N ARG A 265 -10.07 15.47 -0.02
CA ARG A 265 -10.58 15.84 -1.36
C ARG A 265 -10.05 17.19 -1.83
N ALA A 266 -9.74 18.11 -0.92
CA ALA A 266 -9.18 19.41 -1.26
C ALA A 266 -7.86 19.33 -2.06
N SER A 267 -7.13 18.22 -1.97
CA SER A 267 -5.92 17.98 -2.77
C SER A 267 -6.16 17.97 -4.28
N TYR A 268 -7.40 17.71 -4.72
CA TYR A 268 -7.80 17.73 -6.13
C TYR A 268 -8.20 19.13 -6.62
N GLU A 269 -8.42 20.09 -5.72
CA GLU A 269 -8.85 21.46 -6.04
C GLU A 269 -10.07 21.53 -6.97
N ASP A 270 -10.95 20.52 -6.89
CA ASP A 270 -12.13 20.37 -7.73
C ASP A 270 -13.41 20.36 -6.87
N PRO A 271 -14.21 21.43 -6.88
CA PRO A 271 -15.48 21.49 -6.17
C PRO A 271 -16.50 20.43 -6.63
N SER A 272 -16.38 19.94 -7.86
CA SER A 272 -17.26 18.95 -8.46
C SER A 272 -16.78 17.51 -8.26
N PHE A 273 -15.66 17.30 -7.58
CA PHE A 273 -14.96 16.00 -7.45
C PHE A 273 -15.89 14.82 -7.16
N ARG A 274 -16.82 14.99 -6.21
CA ARG A 274 -17.74 13.93 -5.80
C ARG A 274 -18.76 13.57 -6.89
N ALA A 275 -19.28 14.57 -7.59
CA ALA A 275 -20.20 14.38 -8.70
C ALA A 275 -19.50 13.74 -9.90
N SER A 276 -18.30 14.23 -10.24
CA SER A 276 -17.47 13.66 -11.32
C SER A 276 -17.13 12.18 -11.07
N LEU A 277 -16.80 11.81 -9.84
CA LEU A 277 -16.57 10.41 -9.47
C LEU A 277 -17.82 9.54 -9.60
N GLU A 278 -18.98 10.04 -9.17
CA GLU A 278 -20.25 9.33 -9.29
C GLU A 278 -20.63 9.12 -10.75
N GLU A 279 -20.42 10.13 -11.60
CA GLU A 279 -20.65 10.03 -13.04
C GLU A 279 -19.76 8.95 -13.67
N ILE A 280 -18.45 8.98 -13.40
CA ILE A 280 -17.50 7.98 -13.91
C ILE A 280 -17.89 6.57 -13.43
N TYR A 281 -18.28 6.41 -12.17
CA TYR A 281 -18.74 5.13 -11.65
C TYR A 281 -19.98 4.63 -12.41
N ASN A 282 -20.95 5.50 -12.68
CA ASN A 282 -22.17 5.15 -13.41
C ASN A 282 -21.89 4.75 -14.87
N GLN A 283 -20.86 5.33 -15.50
CA GLN A 283 -20.41 4.92 -16.84
C GLN A 283 -19.76 3.53 -16.83
N VAL A 284 -18.99 3.19 -15.79
CA VAL A 284 -18.31 1.88 -15.64
C VAL A 284 -19.24 0.78 -15.12
N ALA A 285 -20.28 1.14 -14.36
CA ALA A 285 -21.16 0.20 -13.67
C ALA A 285 -21.82 -0.86 -14.59
N PRO A 286 -22.30 -0.56 -15.81
CA PRO A 286 -22.84 -1.58 -16.71
C PRO A 286 -21.81 -2.65 -17.08
N LEU A 287 -20.57 -2.25 -17.40
CA LEU A 287 -19.49 -3.17 -17.71
C LEU A 287 -19.13 -4.01 -16.48
N TYR A 288 -19.01 -3.38 -15.31
CA TYR A 288 -18.74 -4.09 -14.06
C TYR A 288 -19.82 -5.13 -13.74
N LYS A 289 -21.09 -4.81 -13.94
CA LYS A 289 -22.22 -5.74 -13.69
C LYS A 289 -22.16 -6.95 -14.63
N GLN A 290 -21.81 -6.76 -15.90
CA GLN A 290 -21.64 -7.87 -16.85
C GLN A 290 -20.45 -8.75 -16.46
N LEU A 291 -19.30 -8.16 -16.15
CA LEU A 291 -18.12 -8.88 -15.66
C LEU A 291 -18.44 -9.65 -14.37
N PHE A 292 -19.05 -8.98 -13.39
CA PHE A 292 -19.49 -9.58 -12.13
C PHE A 292 -20.40 -10.79 -12.37
N THR A 293 -21.39 -10.66 -13.25
CA THR A 293 -22.35 -11.74 -13.56
C THR A 293 -21.65 -12.92 -14.22
N TYR A 294 -20.75 -12.65 -15.17
CA TYR A 294 -19.95 -13.68 -15.83
C TYR A 294 -19.03 -14.43 -14.86
N VAL A 295 -18.28 -13.68 -14.03
CA VAL A 295 -17.38 -14.25 -13.02
C VAL A 295 -18.16 -15.06 -11.99
N ARG A 296 -19.29 -14.55 -11.48
CA ARG A 296 -20.16 -15.28 -10.56
C ARG A 296 -20.59 -16.62 -11.14
N ARG A 297 -21.02 -16.66 -12.41
CA ARG A 297 -21.41 -17.90 -13.09
C ARG A 297 -20.25 -18.90 -13.19
N LYS A 298 -19.03 -18.44 -13.49
CA LYS A 298 -17.83 -19.30 -13.52
C LYS A 298 -17.46 -19.84 -12.14
N LEU A 299 -17.58 -19.01 -11.09
CA LEU A 299 -17.36 -19.44 -9.71
C LEU A 299 -18.40 -20.46 -9.24
N ILE A 300 -19.67 -20.31 -9.64
CA ILE A 300 -20.72 -21.32 -9.40
C ILE A 300 -20.35 -22.66 -10.04
N GLN A 301 -19.85 -22.66 -11.27
CA GLN A 301 -19.40 -23.89 -11.95
C GLN A 301 -18.25 -24.57 -11.18
N ARG A 302 -17.35 -23.80 -10.55
CA ARG A 302 -16.19 -24.32 -9.83
C ARG A 302 -16.48 -24.78 -8.40
N TYR A 303 -17.29 -24.01 -7.66
CA TYR A 303 -17.50 -24.16 -6.21
C TYR A 303 -18.92 -24.62 -5.85
N GLY A 304 -19.85 -24.62 -6.80
CA GLY A 304 -21.24 -25.00 -6.61
C GLY A 304 -22.11 -23.88 -6.02
N GLU A 305 -23.43 -24.03 -6.18
CA GLU A 305 -24.44 -23.05 -5.75
C GLU A 305 -24.56 -22.89 -4.23
N ARG A 306 -24.12 -23.91 -3.47
CA ARG A 306 -24.07 -23.85 -2.00
C ARG A 306 -23.05 -22.84 -1.49
N VAL A 307 -21.96 -22.64 -2.24
CA VAL A 307 -20.88 -21.69 -1.89
C VAL A 307 -21.16 -20.33 -2.50
N VAL A 308 -21.55 -20.29 -3.78
CA VAL A 308 -21.81 -19.04 -4.52
C VAL A 308 -23.27 -19.02 -4.94
N ARG A 309 -24.05 -18.09 -4.38
CA ARG A 309 -25.47 -17.96 -4.73
C ARG A 309 -25.66 -17.41 -6.15
N PRO A 310 -26.54 -17.98 -6.98
CA PRO A 310 -26.86 -17.47 -8.32
C PRO A 310 -27.43 -16.05 -8.34
N ASP A 311 -28.13 -15.66 -7.28
CA ASP A 311 -28.82 -14.38 -7.11
C ASP A 311 -28.12 -13.44 -6.12
N GLY A 312 -27.00 -13.86 -5.52
CA GLY A 312 -26.32 -13.15 -4.43
C GLY A 312 -25.00 -12.47 -4.82
N PRO A 313 -24.35 -11.79 -3.85
CA PRO A 313 -23.00 -11.27 -4.01
C PRO A 313 -21.98 -12.43 -4.17
N ILE A 314 -20.82 -12.13 -4.74
CA ILE A 314 -19.69 -13.08 -4.77
C ILE A 314 -19.02 -13.08 -3.39
N PRO A 315 -18.74 -14.25 -2.78
CA PRO A 315 -17.94 -14.34 -1.56
C PRO A 315 -16.53 -13.75 -1.76
N ALA A 316 -16.14 -12.80 -0.91
CA ALA A 316 -14.92 -12.00 -1.11
C ALA A 316 -13.62 -12.81 -1.07
N HIS A 317 -13.60 -13.98 -0.42
CA HIS A 317 -12.43 -14.85 -0.32
C HIS A 317 -12.11 -15.62 -1.60
N LEU A 318 -13.01 -15.63 -2.59
CA LEU A 318 -12.86 -16.40 -3.84
C LEU A 318 -12.25 -15.62 -5.01
N LEU A 319 -11.86 -14.37 -4.78
CA LEU A 319 -11.50 -13.43 -5.85
C LEU A 319 -9.98 -13.23 -6.02
N GLY A 320 -9.17 -14.17 -5.51
CA GLY A 320 -7.74 -14.20 -5.81
C GLY A 320 -6.87 -13.19 -5.05
N ASN A 321 -7.48 -12.43 -4.12
CA ASN A 321 -6.85 -11.34 -3.39
C ASN A 321 -7.53 -11.12 -2.03
N MET A 322 -6.76 -10.71 -1.01
CA MET A 322 -7.24 -10.53 0.38
C MET A 322 -8.46 -9.60 0.51
N TRP A 323 -8.55 -8.59 -0.34
CA TRP A 323 -9.63 -7.59 -0.32
C TRP A 323 -10.54 -7.65 -1.55
N ALA A 324 -10.36 -8.65 -2.41
CA ALA A 324 -11.06 -8.76 -3.68
C ALA A 324 -10.94 -7.50 -4.57
N GLN A 325 -9.87 -6.71 -4.41
CA GLN A 325 -9.69 -5.45 -5.14
C GLN A 325 -9.16 -5.66 -6.57
N ASN A 326 -8.63 -6.85 -6.86
CA ASN A 326 -8.11 -7.26 -8.17
C ASN A 326 -8.37 -8.75 -8.37
N TRP A 327 -9.02 -9.12 -9.48
CA TRP A 327 -9.45 -10.49 -9.78
C TRP A 327 -8.54 -11.20 -10.80
N LYS A 328 -7.38 -10.64 -11.12
CA LYS A 328 -6.44 -11.22 -12.10
C LYS A 328 -6.00 -12.64 -11.72
N SER A 329 -5.85 -12.93 -10.42
CA SER A 329 -5.34 -14.24 -9.95
C SER A 329 -6.30 -15.40 -10.18
N ILE A 330 -7.57 -15.15 -10.55
CA ILE A 330 -8.55 -16.18 -10.90
C ILE A 330 -8.78 -16.32 -12.42
N MET A 331 -7.87 -15.76 -13.24
CA MET A 331 -8.00 -15.77 -14.70
C MET A 331 -8.13 -17.19 -15.28
N ASP A 332 -7.47 -18.18 -14.66
CA ASP A 332 -7.61 -19.61 -14.97
C ASP A 332 -9.05 -20.13 -14.86
N LEU A 333 -9.85 -19.60 -13.92
CA LEU A 333 -11.25 -19.99 -13.74
C LEU A 333 -12.20 -19.30 -14.72
N VAL A 334 -11.86 -18.08 -15.14
CA VAL A 334 -12.78 -17.20 -15.86
C VAL A 334 -12.40 -16.97 -17.31
N MET A 335 -11.30 -17.57 -17.80
CA MET A 335 -10.87 -17.44 -19.19
C MET A 335 -11.99 -17.83 -20.17
N PRO A 336 -12.42 -16.93 -21.07
CA PRO A 336 -13.51 -17.21 -22.01
C PRO A 336 -13.19 -18.32 -23.01
N PHE A 337 -11.94 -18.37 -23.49
CA PHE A 337 -11.46 -19.32 -24.48
C PHE A 337 -10.17 -20.01 -23.99
N PRO A 338 -10.27 -21.06 -23.15
CA PRO A 338 -9.10 -21.74 -22.58
C PRO A 338 -8.12 -22.32 -23.62
N GLN A 339 -8.63 -22.64 -24.81
CA GLN A 339 -7.86 -23.15 -25.95
C GLN A 339 -7.01 -22.09 -26.66
N ALA A 340 -7.21 -20.80 -26.35
CA ALA A 340 -6.45 -19.68 -26.90
C ALA A 340 -5.78 -18.93 -25.75
N PRO A 341 -4.71 -19.48 -25.14
CA PRO A 341 -4.04 -18.86 -24.02
C PRO A 341 -3.38 -17.54 -24.44
N ASN A 342 -3.18 -16.65 -23.47
CA ASN A 342 -2.36 -15.48 -23.66
C ASN A 342 -0.93 -15.88 -24.04
N ILE A 343 -0.27 -15.03 -24.83
CA ILE A 343 1.15 -15.21 -25.14
C ILE A 343 1.94 -15.04 -23.84
N ASP A 344 2.56 -16.13 -23.38
CA ASP A 344 3.55 -16.11 -22.31
C ASP A 344 4.95 -16.04 -22.93
N VAL A 345 5.62 -14.91 -22.72
CA VAL A 345 6.98 -14.68 -23.23
C VAL A 345 8.07 -15.14 -22.26
N THR A 346 7.71 -15.68 -21.10
CA THR A 346 8.67 -16.01 -20.03
C THR A 346 9.75 -16.99 -20.50
N SER A 347 9.37 -18.07 -21.18
CA SER A 347 10.32 -19.07 -21.70
C SER A 347 11.29 -18.47 -22.73
N GLU A 348 10.79 -17.56 -23.57
CA GLU A 348 11.59 -16.88 -24.58
C GLU A 348 12.54 -15.85 -23.96
N MET A 349 12.08 -15.10 -22.95
CA MET A 349 12.92 -14.19 -22.17
C MET A 349 14.07 -14.95 -21.49
N LEU A 350 13.78 -16.11 -20.89
CA LEU A 350 14.79 -16.98 -20.29
C LEU A 350 15.77 -17.51 -21.34
N ARG A 351 15.26 -17.98 -22.50
CA ARG A 351 16.07 -18.47 -23.61
C ARG A 351 17.03 -17.41 -24.14
N GLN A 352 16.60 -16.15 -24.21
CA GLN A 352 17.42 -15.02 -24.62
C GLN A 352 18.30 -14.44 -23.50
N GLY A 353 18.22 -14.97 -22.28
CA GLY A 353 19.05 -14.52 -21.16
C GLY A 353 18.64 -13.15 -20.59
N PHE A 354 17.35 -12.81 -20.59
CA PHE A 354 16.86 -11.57 -19.99
C PHE A 354 17.17 -11.52 -18.48
N THR A 355 17.69 -10.38 -18.05
CA THR A 355 17.93 -10.07 -16.64
C THR A 355 17.00 -8.93 -16.19
N PRO A 356 16.74 -8.76 -14.89
CA PRO A 356 16.01 -7.60 -14.40
C PRO A 356 16.61 -6.28 -14.90
N LEU A 357 17.94 -6.16 -14.90
CA LEU A 357 18.63 -5.00 -15.45
C LEU A 357 18.26 -4.73 -16.92
N ARG A 358 18.26 -5.77 -17.77
CA ARG A 358 17.89 -5.63 -19.19
C ARG A 358 16.43 -5.17 -19.34
N MET A 359 15.53 -5.66 -18.50
CA MET A 359 14.12 -5.23 -18.52
C MET A 359 13.98 -3.73 -18.20
N PHE A 360 14.72 -3.21 -17.21
CA PHE A 360 14.75 -1.79 -16.89
C PHE A 360 15.39 -0.95 -18.01
N GLN A 361 16.45 -1.43 -18.65
CA GLN A 361 17.07 -0.76 -19.79
C GLN A 361 16.11 -0.67 -20.98
N MET A 362 15.34 -1.73 -21.26
CA MET A 362 14.32 -1.68 -22.31
C MET A 362 13.19 -0.70 -21.99
N ALA A 363 12.84 -0.55 -20.70
CA ALA A 363 11.90 0.50 -20.29
C ALA A 363 12.47 1.91 -20.51
N GLU A 364 13.76 2.13 -20.23
CA GLU A 364 14.44 3.40 -20.53
C GLU A 364 14.51 3.67 -22.05
N GLU A 365 14.83 2.66 -22.87
CA GLU A 365 14.80 2.74 -24.34
C GLU A 365 13.41 3.18 -24.82
N PHE A 366 12.33 2.63 -24.24
CA PHE A 366 10.96 3.04 -24.55
C PHE A 366 10.70 4.53 -24.19
N TYR A 367 11.04 4.96 -22.98
CA TYR A 367 10.82 6.36 -22.57
C TYR A 367 11.65 7.36 -23.37
N THR A 368 12.91 7.03 -23.63
CA THR A 368 13.81 7.89 -24.43
C THR A 368 13.40 7.93 -25.90
N SER A 369 12.81 6.85 -26.45
CA SER A 369 12.24 6.87 -27.81
C SER A 369 11.09 7.89 -27.97
N MET A 370 10.41 8.25 -26.87
CA MET A 370 9.38 9.29 -26.84
C MET A 370 9.95 10.69 -26.51
N GLY A 371 11.27 10.84 -26.43
CA GLY A 371 11.93 12.10 -26.11
C GLY A 371 11.96 12.46 -24.62
N MET A 372 11.64 11.51 -23.73
CA MET A 372 11.77 11.72 -22.28
C MET A 372 13.23 11.60 -21.83
N LYS A 373 13.55 12.15 -20.66
CA LYS A 373 14.91 12.09 -20.10
C LYS A 373 15.26 10.65 -19.67
N PRO A 374 16.51 10.20 -19.87
CA PRO A 374 16.98 8.94 -19.31
C PRO A 374 17.04 9.00 -17.79
N ALA A 375 17.11 7.83 -17.15
CA ALA A 375 17.32 7.73 -15.72
C ALA A 375 18.74 8.22 -15.36
N PRO A 376 18.92 8.95 -14.24
CA PRO A 376 20.24 9.43 -13.86
C PRO A 376 21.17 8.25 -13.47
N PRO A 377 22.50 8.39 -13.56
CA PRO A 377 23.45 7.34 -13.16
C PRO A 377 23.25 6.84 -11.72
N GLU A 378 22.76 7.70 -10.83
CA GLU A 378 22.42 7.41 -9.45
C GLU A 378 21.30 6.37 -9.34
N PHE A 379 20.32 6.36 -10.25
CA PHE A 379 19.26 5.35 -10.31
C PHE A 379 19.86 3.96 -10.47
N TRP A 380 20.73 3.78 -11.48
CA TRP A 380 21.32 2.48 -11.77
C TRP A 380 22.23 1.95 -10.64
N ARG A 381 22.93 2.84 -9.93
CA ARG A 381 23.76 2.46 -8.77
C ARG A 381 22.95 2.26 -7.48
N GLY A 382 21.88 3.04 -7.29
CA GLY A 382 21.15 3.13 -6.03
C GLY A 382 20.00 2.13 -5.90
N SER A 383 19.43 1.70 -7.02
CA SER A 383 18.20 0.88 -7.07
C SER A 383 18.44 -0.59 -6.73
N MET A 384 17.40 -1.23 -6.20
CA MET A 384 17.37 -2.68 -5.95
C MET A 384 16.48 -3.34 -7.00
N LEU A 385 17.02 -3.63 -8.18
CA LEU A 385 16.26 -4.15 -9.33
C LEU A 385 15.97 -5.66 -9.23
N ALA A 386 16.62 -6.36 -8.31
CA ALA A 386 16.45 -7.79 -8.08
C ALA A 386 16.50 -8.09 -6.58
N ARG A 387 15.82 -9.16 -6.16
CA ARG A 387 15.84 -9.61 -4.76
C ARG A 387 17.25 -10.11 -4.41
N PRO A 388 17.88 -9.59 -3.34
CA PRO A 388 19.15 -10.11 -2.85
C PRO A 388 18.94 -11.45 -2.12
N ALA A 389 19.89 -12.37 -2.22
CA ALA A 389 19.83 -13.67 -1.55
C ALA A 389 20.07 -13.58 -0.04
N GLU A 390 20.94 -12.65 0.39
CA GLU A 390 21.50 -12.63 1.75
C GLU A 390 20.68 -11.83 2.77
N ARG A 391 19.64 -11.08 2.34
CA ARG A 391 18.89 -10.20 3.24
C ARG A 391 17.39 -10.23 2.99
N SER A 392 16.63 -10.01 4.06
CA SER A 392 15.18 -9.85 4.01
C SER A 392 14.81 -8.44 3.54
N VAL A 393 13.87 -8.36 2.59
CA VAL A 393 13.48 -7.11 1.92
C VAL A 393 11.97 -7.06 1.70
N GLN A 394 11.40 -5.86 1.60
CA GLN A 394 10.04 -5.66 1.11
C GLN A 394 10.05 -5.77 -0.43
N CYS A 395 9.38 -6.79 -0.97
CA CYS A 395 9.41 -7.09 -2.41
C CYS A 395 8.32 -6.38 -3.24
N THR A 396 7.46 -5.57 -2.62
CA THR A 396 6.44 -4.82 -3.35
C THR A 396 7.11 -3.73 -4.20
N ALA A 397 6.88 -3.76 -5.51
CA ALA A 397 7.42 -2.77 -6.43
C ALA A 397 6.97 -1.35 -6.04
N SER A 398 7.93 -0.43 -5.96
CA SER A 398 7.74 0.97 -5.58
C SER A 398 8.80 1.83 -6.26
N ALA A 399 8.52 3.12 -6.44
CA ALA A 399 9.46 4.12 -6.95
C ALA A 399 9.68 5.19 -5.88
N TRP A 400 10.92 5.62 -5.69
CA TRP A 400 11.34 6.47 -4.58
C TRP A 400 12.00 7.76 -5.09
N ASP A 401 11.48 8.91 -4.65
CA ASP A 401 12.11 10.22 -4.82
C ASP A 401 12.76 10.63 -3.48
N PHE A 402 14.07 10.85 -3.48
CA PHE A 402 14.83 11.21 -2.29
C PHE A 402 14.85 12.73 -2.04
N CYS A 403 13.99 13.50 -2.72
CA CYS A 403 13.76 14.94 -2.50
C CYS A 403 15.00 15.82 -2.69
N ASN A 404 16.02 15.34 -3.41
CA ASN A 404 17.24 16.11 -3.69
C ASN A 404 17.42 16.39 -5.19
N ARG A 405 16.44 16.01 -6.03
CA ARG A 405 16.43 16.13 -7.49
C ARG A 405 17.50 15.31 -8.21
N ILE A 406 18.22 14.45 -7.50
CA ILE A 406 19.39 13.69 -8.00
C ILE A 406 19.16 12.19 -7.83
N ASP A 407 18.74 11.74 -6.65
CA ASP A 407 18.61 10.33 -6.27
C ASP A 407 17.15 9.88 -6.40
N TYR A 408 16.92 8.95 -7.33
CA TYR A 408 15.66 8.27 -7.58
C TYR A 408 15.93 6.77 -7.67
N ARG A 409 15.05 5.91 -7.14
CA ARG A 409 15.28 4.45 -7.07
C ARG A 409 14.03 3.61 -7.25
#